data_AF-A0A815KX32-F1
#
_entry.id   AF-A0A815KX32-F1
#
_cell.length_a   1.000
_cell.length_b   1.000
_cell.length_c   1.000
_cell.angle_alpha   90.00
_cell.angle_beta   90.00
_cell.angle_gamma   90.00
#
_symmetry.space_group_name_H-M   'P 1'
#
loop_
_entity.id
_entity.type
_entity.pdbx_description
1 polymer ?
#
loop_
_entity_poly.entity_id
_entity_poly.type
_entity_poly.pdbx_seq_one_letter_code
_entity_poly.pdbx_strand_id
1 'polypeptide(L)' 'DKDGYITNAELFHVLKMMVGNNLLDDQLQQVVDKTIIYSDKDGDQRISFKEFCDAIGPSLREDIVNHLNKITSDE' A
#
# COMPACT_ATOMS: atom_id res chain seq x y z
N ASP A 1 -4.43 -13.81 -11.15
CA ASP A 1 -4.88 -15.23 -10.97
C ASP A 1 -6.32 -15.38 -10.45
N LYS A 2 -7.09 -14.29 -10.21
CA LYS A 2 -8.55 -14.34 -9.90
C LYS A 2 -8.90 -15.25 -8.71
N ASP A 3 -7.97 -15.44 -7.79
CA ASP A 3 -8.15 -16.25 -6.59
C ASP A 3 -8.90 -15.50 -5.46
N GLY A 4 -9.18 -14.21 -5.66
CA GLY A 4 -9.88 -13.35 -4.70
C GLY A 4 -8.96 -12.58 -3.77
N TYR A 5 -7.64 -12.76 -3.92
CA TYR A 5 -6.61 -12.11 -3.15
C TYR A 5 -5.82 -11.14 -4.02
N ILE A 6 -5.18 -10.19 -3.36
CA ILE A 6 -4.25 -9.25 -3.97
C ILE A 6 -2.86 -9.66 -3.48
N THR A 7 -2.04 -10.10 -4.41
CA THR A 7 -0.63 -10.40 -4.13
C THR A 7 0.16 -9.09 -3.89
N ASN A 8 1.32 -9.19 -3.23
CA ASN A 8 2.21 -8.05 -3.03
C ASN A 8 2.54 -7.32 -4.35
N ALA A 9 2.82 -8.09 -5.42
CA ALA A 9 3.12 -7.54 -6.74
C ALA A 9 1.93 -6.83 -7.40
N GLU A 10 0.70 -7.32 -7.20
CA GLU A 10 -0.51 -6.66 -7.71
C GLU A 10 -0.81 -5.38 -6.92
N LEU A 11 -0.63 -5.41 -5.59
CA LEU A 11 -0.78 -4.24 -4.74
C LEU A 11 0.22 -3.13 -5.12
N PHE A 12 1.47 -3.51 -5.38
CA PHE A 12 2.49 -2.60 -5.89
C PHE A 12 2.07 -1.92 -7.19
N HIS A 13 1.61 -2.69 -8.18
CA HIS A 13 1.18 -2.13 -9.47
C HIS A 13 0.00 -1.18 -9.32
N VAL A 14 -1.00 -1.53 -8.50
CA VAL A 14 -2.17 -0.67 -8.25
C VAL A 14 -1.74 0.63 -7.58
N LEU A 15 -0.91 0.57 -6.54
CA LEU A 15 -0.42 1.76 -5.87
C LEU A 15 0.50 2.60 -6.77
N LYS A 16 1.33 1.98 -7.63
CA LYS A 16 2.14 2.69 -8.62
C LYS A 16 1.26 3.44 -9.63
N MET A 17 0.16 2.83 -10.06
CA MET A 17 -0.82 3.50 -10.94
C MET A 17 -1.53 4.67 -10.25
N MET A 18 -1.77 4.58 -8.93
CA MET A 18 -2.42 5.65 -8.16
C MET A 18 -1.49 6.81 -7.80
N VAL A 19 -0.24 6.52 -7.44
CA VAL A 19 0.76 7.51 -6.99
C VAL A 19 1.57 8.09 -8.15
N GLY A 20 1.65 7.36 -9.27
CA GLY A 20 2.46 7.74 -10.43
C GLY A 20 3.96 7.78 -10.12
N ASN A 21 4.61 8.87 -10.52
CA ASN A 21 6.06 9.08 -10.33
C ASN A 21 6.41 9.80 -9.02
N ASN A 22 5.45 9.98 -8.10
CA ASN A 22 5.70 10.67 -6.84
C ASN A 22 6.50 9.82 -5.83
N LEU A 23 6.62 8.50 -6.05
CA LEU A 23 7.44 7.60 -5.25
C LEU A 23 8.41 6.80 -6.13
N LEU A 24 9.64 6.64 -5.62
CA LEU A 24 10.59 5.65 -6.11
C LEU A 24 10.06 4.23 -5.83
N ASP A 25 10.46 3.27 -6.65
CA ASP A 25 9.98 1.89 -6.55
C ASP A 25 10.29 1.29 -5.17
N ASP A 26 11.49 1.54 -4.62
CA ASP A 26 11.88 1.05 -3.29
C ASP A 26 11.03 1.66 -2.16
N GLN A 27 10.65 2.93 -2.28
CA GLN A 27 9.80 3.60 -1.29
C GLN A 27 8.36 3.10 -1.39
N LEU A 28 7.88 2.87 -2.61
CA LEU A 28 6.57 2.27 -2.84
C LEU A 28 6.52 0.84 -2.30
N GLN A 29 7.57 0.05 -2.49
CA GLN A 29 7.67 -1.31 -1.97
C GLN A 29 7.59 -1.31 -0.44
N GLN A 30 8.26 -0.38 0.25
CA GLN A 30 8.14 -0.24 1.70
C GLN A 30 6.72 0.12 2.16
N VAL A 31 5.98 0.91 1.38
CA VAL A 31 4.57 1.21 1.66
C VAL A 31 3.73 -0.06 1.51
N VAL A 32 3.91 -0.79 0.41
CA VAL A 32 3.21 -2.07 0.14
C VAL A 32 3.43 -3.07 1.27
N ASP A 33 4.69 -3.27 1.68
CA ASP A 33 5.03 -4.27 2.71
C ASP A 33 4.41 -3.91 4.07
N LYS A 34 4.45 -2.63 4.45
CA LYS A 34 3.79 -2.15 5.68
C LYS A 34 2.27 -2.29 5.56
N THR A 35 1.67 -1.92 4.44
CA THR A 35 0.22 -2.03 4.21
C THR A 35 -0.25 -3.47 4.36
N ILE A 36 0.49 -4.45 3.83
CA ILE A 36 0.17 -5.88 4.01
C ILE A 36 0.17 -6.24 5.48
N ILE A 37 1.24 -5.92 6.22
CA ILE A 37 1.34 -6.24 7.65
C ILE A 37 0.22 -5.61 8.48
N TYR A 38 -0.17 -4.37 8.20
CA TYR A 38 -1.21 -3.67 8.97
C TYR A 38 -2.64 -4.03 8.56
N SER A 39 -2.83 -4.48 7.32
CA SER A 39 -4.16 -4.73 6.76
C SER A 39 -4.56 -6.20 6.78
N ASP A 40 -3.59 -7.10 6.90
CA ASP A 40 -3.78 -8.54 7.13
C ASP A 40 -4.39 -8.77 8.53
N LYS A 41 -5.72 -8.90 8.59
CA LYS A 41 -6.46 -9.06 9.84
C LYS A 41 -6.70 -10.52 10.17
N ASP A 42 -6.67 -11.39 9.18
CA ASP A 42 -6.92 -12.83 9.34
C ASP A 42 -5.63 -13.68 9.44
N GLY A 43 -4.47 -13.06 9.20
CA GLY A 43 -3.15 -13.66 9.36
C GLY A 43 -2.74 -14.55 8.19
N ASP A 44 -3.39 -14.43 7.04
CA ASP A 44 -3.13 -15.27 5.87
C ASP A 44 -1.92 -14.79 5.02
N GLN A 45 -1.30 -13.69 5.43
CA GLN A 45 -0.17 -13.02 4.77
C GLN A 45 -0.48 -12.53 3.35
N ARG A 46 -1.76 -12.33 3.05
CA ARG A 46 -2.29 -11.78 1.80
C ARG A 46 -3.26 -10.66 2.14
N ILE A 47 -3.73 -9.97 1.10
CA ILE A 47 -4.79 -8.97 1.26
C ILE A 47 -5.98 -9.44 0.45
N SER A 48 -7.09 -9.72 1.12
CA SER A 48 -8.38 -9.88 0.47
C SER A 48 -8.88 -8.53 -0.08
N PHE A 49 -9.77 -8.56 -1.08
CA PHE A 49 -10.39 -7.32 -1.59
C PHE A 49 -11.05 -6.48 -0.48
N LYS A 50 -11.56 -7.12 0.56
CA LYS A 50 -12.15 -6.43 1.71
C LYS A 50 -11.09 -5.70 2.55
N GLU A 51 -9.99 -6.36 2.87
CA GLU A 51 -8.88 -5.74 3.61
C GLU A 51 -8.24 -4.61 2.79
N PHE A 52 -8.17 -4.78 1.48
CA PHE A 52 -7.77 -3.71 0.57
C PHE A 52 -8.69 -2.50 0.65
N CYS A 53 -10.02 -2.67 0.60
CA CYS A 53 -10.94 -1.55 0.75
C CYS A 53 -10.85 -0.88 2.13
N ASP A 54 -10.66 -1.66 3.20
CA ASP A 54 -10.46 -1.15 4.55
C ASP A 54 -9.14 -0.34 4.64
N ALA A 55 -8.08 -0.81 3.97
CA ALA A 55 -6.78 -0.15 3.91
C ALA A 55 -6.81 1.12 3.05
N ILE A 56 -7.26 1.02 1.79
CA ILE A 56 -7.28 2.07 0.75
C ILE A 56 -8.35 3.14 1.01
N GLY A 57 -9.15 2.99 2.06
CA GLY A 57 -10.03 4.04 2.56
C GLY A 57 -9.31 5.37 2.80
N PRO A 58 -10.04 6.43 3.21
CA PRO A 58 -9.50 7.79 3.33
C PRO A 58 -8.16 7.88 4.10
N SER A 59 -7.92 6.95 5.02
CA SER A 59 -6.69 6.79 5.78
C SER A 59 -5.43 6.52 4.95
N LEU A 60 -5.43 5.69 3.90
CA LEU A 60 -4.19 5.38 3.17
C LEU A 60 -3.67 6.55 2.35
N ARG A 61 -4.57 7.37 1.76
CA ARG A 61 -4.13 8.60 1.09
C ARG A 61 -3.44 9.52 2.08
N GLU A 62 -4.01 9.64 3.28
CA GLU A 62 -3.46 10.48 4.34
C GLU A 62 -2.15 9.91 4.89
N ASP A 63 -2.06 8.60 5.07
CA ASP A 63 -0.84 7.90 5.51
C ASP A 63 0.28 8.00 4.46
N ILE A 64 -0.02 7.80 3.18
CA ILE A 64 0.95 7.99 2.08
C ILE A 64 1.43 9.44 2.05
N VAL A 65 0.52 10.41 2.12
CA VAL A 65 0.87 11.84 2.11
C VAL A 65 1.67 12.23 3.36
N ASN A 66 1.31 11.70 4.54
CA ASN A 66 2.03 11.94 5.78
C ASN A 66 3.41 11.29 5.79
N HIS A 67 3.56 10.08 5.23
CA HIS A 67 4.86 9.42 5.08
C HIS A 67 5.74 10.15 4.07
N LEU A 68 5.16 10.58 2.94
CA LEU A 68 5.82 11.41 1.94
C LEU A 68 6.32 12.73 2.55
N ASN A 69 5.46 13.44 3.29
CA ASN A 69 5.83 14.68 3.97
C ASN A 69 6.98 14.47 4.96
N LYS A 70 6.95 13.37 5.73
CA LYS A 70 8.04 13.01 6.65
C LYS A 70 9.37 12.79 5.93
N ILE A 71 9.36 12.11 4.79
CA ILE A 71 10.56 11.85 3.99
C ILE A 71 11.12 13.13 3.36
N THR A 72 10.26 14.06 2.96
CA THR A 72 10.67 15.34 2.34
C THR A 72 11.04 16.45 3.34
N SER A 73 10.80 16.24 4.64
CA SER A 73 11.07 17.24 5.69
C SER A 73 12.38 17.03 6.46
N ASP A 74 13.20 16.04 6.08
CA ASP A 74 14.55 15.83 6.64
C ASP A 74 15.64 16.68 5.93
N GLU A 75 15.29 17.86 5.41
CA GLU A 75 16.22 18.96 5.07
C GLU A 75 16.01 20.19 5.99
#